data_AF-A0A957G0J5-F1
#
_entry.id   AF-A0A957G0J5-F1
#
_cell.length_a   1.000
_cell.length_b   1.000
_cell.length_c   1.000
_cell.angle_alpha   90.00
_cell.angle_beta   90.00
_cell.angle_gamma   90.00
#
_symmetry.space_group_name_H-M   'P 1'
#
loop_
_entity.id
_entity.type
_entity.pdbx_description
1 polymer ?
#
loop_
_entity_poly.entity_id
_entity_poly.type
_entity_poly.pdbx_seq_one_letter_code
_entity_poly.pdbx_strand_id
1 'polypeptide(L)'
;SRSPTTAYGPVFVFHQLTGLLFPFGMFPYIMIGLTLVFFPWTRGESEEAPAGPAPTLPRPATILLGLVLASQLLLPWRHLLFPGPVNWTEEGFRYAWRVMLVEKTGSAVFTQLEPATGRTQLILPGDYLTGIQEKQMSFQPDMIQQFARFLEATAGHDVVITAEVYVSWNGRGSQPLIDPTVDLTAQPISLAHRPWILQAGAQ
;
A
#
# COMPACT_ATOMS: atom_id res chain seq x y z
N SER A 1 -11.52 29.07 -33.22
CA SER A 1 -11.67 28.63 -31.81
C SER A 1 -11.95 27.13 -31.81
N ARG A 2 -11.02 26.29 -31.30
CA ARG A 2 -11.32 24.86 -31.11
C ARG A 2 -12.11 24.70 -29.80
N SER A 3 -13.22 23.97 -29.83
CA SER A 3 -14.00 23.69 -28.63
C SER A 3 -13.17 22.79 -27.68
N PRO A 4 -13.25 22.96 -26.35
CA PRO A 4 -12.57 22.06 -25.41
C PRO A 4 -12.92 20.58 -25.62
N THR A 5 -14.13 20.32 -26.10
CA THR A 5 -14.64 18.97 -26.40
C THR A 5 -13.90 18.28 -27.54
N THR A 6 -13.45 19.02 -28.57
CA THR A 6 -12.68 18.44 -29.68
C THR A 6 -11.22 18.15 -29.31
N ALA A 7 -10.71 18.74 -28.21
CA ALA A 7 -9.37 18.49 -27.69
C ALA A 7 -9.29 17.30 -26.71
N TYR A 8 -10.44 16.78 -26.24
CA TYR A 8 -10.46 15.69 -25.26
C TYR A 8 -10.20 14.30 -25.85
N GLY A 9 -10.62 14.09 -27.11
CA GLY A 9 -10.47 12.80 -27.80
C GLY A 9 -9.03 12.24 -27.76
N PRO A 10 -8.00 13.04 -28.12
CA PRO A 10 -6.61 12.64 -27.98
C PRO A 10 -6.19 12.28 -26.56
N VAL A 11 -6.67 13.00 -25.53
CA VAL A 11 -6.37 12.72 -24.12
C VAL A 11 -6.95 11.36 -23.72
N PHE A 12 -8.20 11.10 -24.07
CA PHE A 12 -8.85 9.82 -23.82
C PHE A 12 -8.09 8.67 -24.51
N VAL A 13 -7.80 8.80 -25.81
CA VAL A 13 -7.06 7.78 -26.57
C VAL A 13 -5.68 7.54 -25.99
N PHE A 14 -4.93 8.60 -25.65
CA PHE A 14 -3.60 8.48 -25.05
C PHE A 14 -3.62 7.67 -23.75
N HIS A 15 -4.57 7.92 -22.85
CA HIS A 15 -4.66 7.19 -21.59
C HIS A 15 -5.13 5.75 -21.79
N GLN A 16 -6.05 5.48 -22.73
CA GLN A 16 -6.42 4.10 -23.07
C GLN A 16 -5.22 3.31 -23.62
N LEU A 17 -4.42 3.91 -24.52
CA LEU A 17 -3.20 3.30 -25.02
C LEU A 17 -2.17 3.08 -23.90
N THR A 18 -2.05 4.05 -22.98
CA THR A 18 -1.19 3.90 -21.80
C THR A 18 -1.63 2.74 -20.93
N GLY A 19 -2.94 2.55 -20.71
CA GLY A 19 -3.48 1.42 -19.94
C GLY A 19 -3.33 0.07 -20.62
N LEU A 20 -3.32 0.03 -21.96
CA LEU A 20 -3.04 -1.18 -22.72
C LEU A 20 -1.55 -1.55 -22.67
N LEU A 21 -0.66 -0.56 -22.79
CA LEU A 21 0.78 -0.76 -22.83
C LEU A 21 1.38 -1.00 -21.45
N PHE A 22 0.79 -0.41 -20.40
CA PHE A 22 1.30 -0.49 -19.04
C PHE A 22 0.18 -0.83 -18.06
N PRO A 23 0.22 -2.01 -17.41
CA PRO A 23 -0.83 -2.47 -16.49
C PRO A 23 -0.71 -1.79 -15.12
N PHE A 24 -0.74 -0.46 -15.08
CA PHE A 24 -0.75 0.35 -13.83
C PHE A 24 -2.13 0.37 -13.14
N GLY A 25 -2.99 -0.62 -13.43
CA GLY A 25 -4.32 -0.74 -12.88
C GLY A 25 -5.21 0.45 -13.23
N MET A 26 -5.75 1.12 -12.20
CA MET A 26 -6.78 2.15 -12.38
C MET A 26 -6.25 3.53 -12.82
N PHE A 27 -4.93 3.72 -12.83
CA PHE A 27 -4.30 5.02 -13.08
C PHE A 27 -4.80 5.72 -14.37
N PRO A 28 -4.86 5.05 -15.54
CA PRO A 28 -5.31 5.71 -16.76
C PRO A 28 -6.74 6.27 -16.66
N TYR A 29 -7.64 5.53 -16.00
CA TYR A 29 -9.04 5.94 -15.84
C TYR A 29 -9.18 7.13 -14.87
N ILE A 30 -8.40 7.13 -13.78
CA ILE A 30 -8.35 8.28 -12.86
C ILE A 30 -7.84 9.51 -13.60
N MET A 31 -6.76 9.38 -14.37
CA MET A 31 -6.17 10.52 -15.09
C MET A 31 -7.12 11.11 -16.11
N ILE A 32 -7.86 10.28 -16.86
CA ILE A 32 -8.96 10.73 -17.73
C ILE A 32 -9.93 11.59 -16.91
N GLY A 33 -10.44 11.09 -15.78
CA GLY A 33 -11.33 11.84 -14.90
C GLY A 33 -10.73 13.15 -14.37
N LEU A 34 -9.48 13.15 -13.92
CA LEU A 34 -8.80 14.34 -13.38
C LEU A 34 -8.58 15.42 -14.43
N THR A 35 -8.36 15.05 -15.70
CA THR A 35 -8.22 16.07 -16.76
C THR A 35 -9.48 16.91 -16.95
N LEU A 36 -10.64 16.46 -16.48
CA LEU A 36 -11.87 17.26 -16.48
C LEU A 36 -11.77 18.53 -15.61
N VAL A 37 -10.87 18.58 -14.62
CA VAL A 37 -10.63 19.79 -13.80
C VAL A 37 -10.16 20.97 -14.66
N PHE A 38 -9.44 20.69 -15.75
CA PHE A 38 -8.97 21.73 -16.68
C PHE A 38 -10.04 22.17 -17.68
N PHE A 39 -11.21 21.54 -17.67
CA PHE A 39 -12.30 22.00 -18.51
C PHE A 39 -12.92 23.25 -17.89
N PRO A 40 -13.14 24.31 -18.69
CA PRO A 40 -13.87 25.48 -18.23
C PRO A 40 -15.35 25.09 -18.11
N TRP A 41 -15.72 24.43 -17.00
CA TRP A 41 -17.10 24.10 -16.70
C TRP A 41 -17.91 25.39 -16.47
N THR A 42 -17.25 26.45 -15.97
CA THR A 42 -17.71 27.84 -15.97
C THR A 42 -17.19 28.59 -17.19
N ARG A 43 -17.94 28.58 -18.30
CA ARG A 43 -17.86 29.71 -19.22
C ARG A 43 -18.94 30.71 -18.85
N GLY A 44 -18.55 31.63 -17.96
CA GLY A 44 -19.32 32.80 -17.57
C GLY A 44 -18.37 33.72 -16.84
N GLU A 45 -17.79 34.64 -17.61
CA GLU A 45 -17.15 35.87 -17.14
C GLU A 45 -15.82 35.71 -16.37
N SER A 46 -14.79 36.35 -16.91
CA SER A 46 -13.76 36.95 -16.07
C SER A 46 -14.45 38.01 -15.22
N GLU A 47 -15.11 37.61 -14.14
CA GLU A 47 -15.30 38.53 -13.02
C GLU A 47 -13.89 38.76 -12.48
N GLU A 48 -13.37 39.96 -12.69
CA GLU A 48 -12.39 40.53 -11.76
C GLU A 48 -12.96 40.25 -10.37
N ALA A 49 -12.33 39.32 -9.63
CA ALA A 49 -12.79 38.97 -8.30
C ALA A 49 -12.95 40.29 -7.55
N PRO A 50 -14.15 40.61 -7.00
CA PRO A 50 -14.35 41.87 -6.33
C PRO A 50 -13.24 42.03 -5.30
N ALA A 51 -12.60 43.20 -5.26
CA ALA A 51 -11.59 43.56 -4.27
C ALA A 51 -12.26 43.71 -2.88
N GLY A 52 -12.96 42.68 -2.45
CA GLY A 52 -13.54 42.54 -1.12
C GLY A 52 -12.49 42.03 -0.14
N PRO A 53 -12.75 42.17 1.16
CA PRO A 53 -11.89 41.56 2.17
C PRO A 53 -11.78 40.06 1.91
N ALA A 54 -10.56 39.53 2.02
CA ALA A 54 -10.33 38.11 1.85
C ALA A 54 -11.27 37.31 2.77
N PRO A 55 -11.92 36.24 2.27
CA PRO A 55 -12.83 35.45 3.08
C PRO A 55 -12.09 34.90 4.31
N THR A 56 -12.55 35.25 5.51
CA THR A 56 -11.98 34.73 6.76
C THR A 56 -12.59 33.36 7.04
N LEU A 57 -11.75 32.32 7.08
CA LEU A 57 -12.19 30.99 7.50
C LEU A 57 -12.59 31.00 8.99
N PRO A 58 -13.69 30.35 9.39
CA PRO A 58 -14.03 30.21 10.80
C PRO A 58 -12.96 29.37 11.52
N ARG A 59 -12.66 29.68 12.78
CA ARG A 59 -11.64 28.98 13.60
C ARG A 59 -11.64 27.44 13.46
N PRO A 60 -12.77 26.72 13.54
CA PRO A 60 -12.76 25.26 13.37
C PRO A 60 -12.31 24.84 11.96
N ALA A 61 -12.69 25.58 10.91
CA ALA A 61 -12.23 25.28 9.56
C ALA A 61 -10.73 25.58 9.39
N THR A 62 -10.21 26.64 10.01
CA THR A 62 -8.78 26.92 10.03
C THR A 62 -7.98 25.83 10.75
N ILE A 63 -8.49 25.33 11.89
CA ILE A 63 -7.87 24.22 12.62
C ILE A 63 -7.89 22.95 11.78
N LEU A 64 -9.05 22.60 11.19
CA LEU A 64 -9.18 21.42 10.34
C LEU A 64 -8.22 21.50 9.14
N LEU A 65 -8.17 22.65 8.47
CA LEU A 65 -7.24 22.88 7.36
C LEU A 65 -5.79 22.73 7.82
N GLY A 66 -5.43 23.30 8.97
CA GLY A 66 -4.10 23.14 9.57
C GLY A 66 -3.75 21.68 9.85
N LEU A 67 -4.69 20.88 10.38
CA LEU A 67 -4.51 19.45 10.62
C LEU A 67 -4.35 18.65 9.32
N VAL A 68 -5.13 18.98 8.28
CA VAL A 68 -5.01 18.35 6.96
C VAL A 68 -3.67 18.68 6.31
N LEU A 69 -3.22 19.93 6.36
CA LEU A 69 -1.90 20.32 5.84
C LEU A 69 -0.78 19.67 6.63
N ALA A 70 -0.87 19.64 7.96
CA ALA A 70 0.10 18.96 8.80
C ALA A 70 0.16 17.46 8.49
N SER A 71 -0.97 16.78 8.28
CA SER A 71 -0.98 15.35 7.95
C SER A 71 -0.36 15.07 6.58
N GLN A 72 -0.62 15.91 5.57
CA GLN A 72 -0.01 15.80 4.24
C GLN A 72 1.52 15.97 4.27
N LEU A 73 2.05 16.76 5.21
CA LEU A 73 3.49 16.92 5.39
C LEU A 73 4.11 15.80 6.24
N LEU A 74 3.49 15.43 7.36
CA LEU A 74 4.07 14.52 8.36
C LEU A 74 3.94 13.04 7.98
N LEU A 75 2.80 12.63 7.41
CA LEU A 75 2.54 11.22 7.09
C LEU A 75 3.57 10.62 6.11
N PRO A 76 4.04 11.36 5.09
CA PRO A 76 5.10 10.89 4.20
C PRO A 76 6.44 10.63 4.90
N TRP A 77 6.76 11.39 5.95
CA TRP A 77 8.02 11.26 6.71
C TRP A 77 7.95 10.28 7.88
N ARG A 78 6.78 9.72 8.20
CA ARG A 78 6.64 8.75 9.32
C ARG A 78 7.56 7.54 9.21
N HIS A 79 8.04 7.21 8.00
CA HIS A 79 8.95 6.11 7.77
C HIS A 79 10.29 6.27 8.51
N LEU A 80 10.66 7.50 8.86
CA LEU A 80 11.83 7.83 9.67
C LEU A 80 11.72 7.35 11.12
N LEU A 81 10.51 6.99 11.58
CA LEU A 81 10.25 6.51 12.94
C LEU A 81 10.50 5.00 13.10
N PHE A 82 10.72 4.27 11.99
CA PHE A 82 10.91 2.83 12.02
C PHE A 82 12.37 2.45 11.84
N PRO A 83 12.85 1.39 12.52
CA PRO A 83 14.20 0.92 12.36
C PRO A 83 14.38 0.17 11.03
N GLY A 84 15.55 0.37 10.43
CA GLY A 84 15.99 -0.40 9.28
C GLY A 84 15.58 0.14 7.91
N PRO A 85 15.95 -0.57 6.84
CA PRO A 85 15.61 -0.15 5.49
C PRO A 85 14.11 -0.31 5.23
N VAL A 86 13.41 0.80 4.98
CA VAL A 86 11.97 0.82 4.63
C VAL A 86 11.66 -0.04 3.40
N ASN A 87 12.60 -0.13 2.46
CA ASN A 87 12.44 -0.97 1.29
C ASN A 87 12.42 -2.47 1.65
N TRP A 88 12.88 -2.87 2.84
CA TRP A 88 12.89 -4.25 3.35
C TRP A 88 11.67 -4.48 4.24
N THR A 89 11.55 -3.71 5.33
CA THR A 89 10.51 -3.86 6.35
C THR A 89 9.13 -3.43 5.88
N GLU A 90 9.06 -2.58 4.85
CA GLU A 90 7.85 -1.90 4.35
C GLU A 90 7.12 -1.01 5.37
N GLU A 91 7.68 -0.86 6.56
CA GLU A 91 7.15 -0.01 7.60
C GLU A 91 7.30 1.45 7.18
N GLY A 92 6.18 2.16 7.13
CA GLY A 92 6.18 3.53 6.64
C GLY A 92 6.24 3.65 5.10
N PHE A 93 6.27 2.56 4.34
CA PHE A 93 6.44 2.64 2.87
C PHE A 93 5.23 3.27 2.16
N ARG A 94 4.00 2.84 2.48
CA ARG A 94 2.78 3.40 1.87
C ARG A 94 2.64 4.89 2.20
N TYR A 95 2.14 5.72 1.30
CA TYR A 95 2.01 7.18 1.51
C TYR A 95 3.33 7.93 1.80
N ALA A 96 4.50 7.28 1.71
CA ALA A 96 5.77 8.00 1.74
C ALA A 96 5.97 8.78 0.44
N TRP A 97 6.65 9.92 0.51
CA TRP A 97 7.14 10.65 -0.66
C TRP A 97 8.40 9.97 -1.19
N ARG A 98 8.28 8.69 -1.52
CA ARG A 98 9.36 7.87 -2.05
C ARG A 98 8.81 7.09 -3.23
N VAL A 99 9.54 7.13 -4.34
CA VAL A 99 9.22 6.28 -5.49
C VAL A 99 9.57 4.83 -5.14
N MET A 100 8.76 3.90 -5.63
CA MET A 100 9.08 2.47 -5.54
C MET A 100 10.31 2.17 -6.39
N LEU A 101 11.46 2.06 -5.73
CA LEU A 101 12.76 1.67 -6.32
C LEU A 101 13.22 0.33 -5.74
N VAL A 102 12.26 -0.60 -5.66
CA VAL A 102 12.51 -1.93 -5.12
C VAL A 102 11.83 -2.96 -6.00
N GLU A 103 12.60 -3.94 -6.42
CA GLU A 103 12.11 -5.20 -6.96
C GLU A 103 12.31 -6.27 -5.88
N LYS A 104 11.22 -6.96 -5.52
CA LYS A 104 11.22 -8.05 -4.55
C LYS A 104 10.64 -9.30 -5.17
N THR A 105 11.22 -10.42 -4.78
CA THR A 105 10.65 -11.75 -5.00
C THR A 105 10.72 -12.51 -3.69
N GLY A 106 9.56 -12.97 -3.22
CA GLY A 106 9.44 -13.71 -1.98
C GLY A 106 8.80 -15.08 -2.17
N SER A 107 9.13 -15.99 -1.26
CA SER A 107 8.45 -17.28 -1.09
C SER A 107 8.00 -17.41 0.36
N ALA A 108 6.76 -17.86 0.55
CA ALA A 108 6.16 -18.01 1.87
C ALA A 108 5.54 -19.40 2.02
N VAL A 109 5.79 -20.04 3.15
CA VAL A 109 5.15 -21.29 3.55
C VAL A 109 4.59 -21.10 4.95
N PHE A 110 3.33 -21.47 5.16
CA PHE A 110 2.65 -21.30 6.44
C PHE A 110 2.54 -22.64 7.15
N THR A 111 2.62 -22.60 8.47
CA THR A 111 2.47 -23.76 9.33
C THR A 111 1.36 -23.47 10.32
N GLN A 112 0.30 -24.28 10.26
CA GLN A 112 -0.83 -24.24 11.19
C GLN A 112 -0.65 -25.33 12.25
N LEU A 113 -0.64 -24.92 13.51
CA LEU A 113 -0.59 -25.81 14.66
C LEU A 113 -1.91 -25.74 15.42
N GLU A 114 -2.52 -26.89 15.67
CA GLU A 114 -3.72 -27.02 16.50
C GLU A 114 -3.30 -27.36 17.95
N PRO A 115 -3.42 -26.44 18.92
CA PRO A 115 -2.90 -26.67 20.28
C PRO A 115 -3.60 -27.82 21.02
N ALA A 116 -4.88 -28.06 20.71
CA ALA A 116 -5.67 -29.11 21.35
C ALA A 116 -5.19 -30.53 20.98
N THR A 117 -4.70 -30.72 19.76
CA THR A 117 -4.31 -32.04 19.23
C THR A 117 -2.79 -32.17 19.04
N GLY A 118 -2.07 -31.06 19.02
CA GLY A 118 -0.65 -30.99 18.64
C GLY A 118 -0.41 -31.24 17.15
N ARG A 119 -1.47 -31.33 16.33
CA ARG A 119 -1.34 -31.59 14.91
C ARG A 119 -0.82 -30.36 14.18
N THR A 120 0.18 -30.57 13.35
CA THR A 120 0.77 -29.53 12.50
C THR A 120 0.44 -29.81 11.04
N GLN A 121 0.03 -28.77 10.32
CA GLN A 121 -0.27 -28.83 8.89
C GLN A 121 0.50 -27.72 8.16
N LEU A 122 1.12 -28.10 7.04
CA LEU A 122 1.78 -27.17 6.14
C LEU A 122 0.77 -26.64 5.12
N ILE A 123 0.76 -25.32 4.93
CA ILE A 123 -0.19 -24.60 4.07
C ILE A 123 0.60 -23.82 3.03
N LEU A 124 0.28 -24.09 1.76
CA LEU A 124 0.81 -23.36 0.62
C LEU A 124 -0.17 -22.23 0.25
N PRO A 125 0.26 -20.97 0.18
CA PRO A 125 -0.62 -19.86 -0.15
C PRO A 125 -1.35 -20.00 -1.50
N GLY A 126 -0.71 -20.64 -2.49
CA GLY A 126 -1.29 -20.91 -3.80
C GLY A 126 -2.57 -21.76 -3.77
N ASP A 127 -2.86 -22.47 -2.68
CA ASP A 127 -4.11 -23.22 -2.52
C ASP A 127 -5.32 -22.29 -2.20
N TYR A 128 -5.05 -21.06 -1.76
CA TYR A 128 -6.07 -20.10 -1.30
C TYR A 128 -6.07 -18.78 -2.09
N LEU A 129 -4.91 -18.38 -2.61
CA LEU A 129 -4.69 -17.08 -3.21
C LEU A 129 -4.50 -17.20 -4.71
N THR A 130 -4.95 -16.18 -5.45
CA THR A 130 -4.54 -16.03 -6.85
C THR A 130 -3.03 -15.75 -6.93
N GLY A 131 -2.38 -16.07 -8.05
CA GLY A 131 -0.94 -15.88 -8.20
C GLY A 131 -0.47 -14.43 -7.96
N ILE A 132 -1.31 -13.42 -8.26
CA ILE A 132 -1.00 -12.02 -7.93
C ILE A 132 -1.07 -11.77 -6.42
N GLN A 133 -2.09 -12.30 -5.75
CA GLN A 133 -2.23 -12.17 -4.29
C GLN A 133 -1.11 -12.90 -3.55
N GLU A 134 -0.78 -14.12 -3.96
CA GLU A 134 0.34 -14.89 -3.40
C GLU A 134 1.65 -14.13 -3.58
N LYS A 135 1.93 -13.66 -4.81
CA LYS A 135 3.14 -12.88 -5.09
C LYS A 135 3.24 -11.64 -4.20
N GLN A 136 2.16 -10.85 -4.11
CA GLN A 136 2.18 -9.63 -3.29
C GLN A 136 2.30 -9.98 -1.80
N MET A 137 1.63 -11.03 -1.34
CA MET A 137 1.69 -11.47 0.04
C MET A 137 3.09 -11.93 0.42
N SER A 138 3.80 -12.67 -0.45
CA SER A 138 5.06 -13.35 -0.10
C SER A 138 6.23 -12.42 0.28
N PHE A 139 6.11 -11.11 0.11
CA PHE A 139 7.15 -10.15 0.50
C PHE A 139 6.64 -8.94 1.29
N GLN A 140 5.32 -8.83 1.54
CA GLN A 140 4.71 -7.72 2.28
C GLN A 140 4.28 -8.20 3.68
N PRO A 141 4.94 -7.76 4.77
CA PRO A 141 4.65 -8.23 6.12
C PRO A 141 3.18 -8.08 6.55
N ASP A 142 2.51 -7.00 6.16
CA ASP A 142 1.10 -6.82 6.50
C ASP A 142 0.17 -7.79 5.78
N MET A 143 0.46 -8.14 4.53
CA MET A 143 -0.32 -9.13 3.79
C MET A 143 -0.07 -10.54 4.33
N ILE A 144 1.16 -10.85 4.76
CA ILE A 144 1.50 -12.12 5.43
C ILE A 144 0.67 -12.29 6.70
N GLN A 145 0.62 -11.25 7.54
CA GLN A 145 -0.18 -11.25 8.76
C GLN A 145 -1.69 -11.34 8.48
N GLN A 146 -2.17 -10.63 7.44
CA GLN A 146 -3.58 -10.72 7.02
C GLN A 146 -3.93 -12.14 6.55
N PHE A 147 -3.03 -12.80 5.82
CA PHE A 147 -3.24 -14.18 5.38
C PHE A 147 -3.25 -15.16 6.56
N ALA A 148 -2.37 -14.99 7.53
CA ALA A 148 -2.41 -15.79 8.76
C ALA A 148 -3.76 -15.67 9.48
N ARG A 149 -4.30 -14.45 9.65
CA ARG A 149 -5.63 -14.24 10.25
C ARG A 149 -6.77 -14.80 9.40
N PHE A 150 -6.64 -14.77 8.08
CA PHE A 150 -7.61 -15.41 7.19
C PHE A 150 -7.63 -16.93 7.38
N LEU A 151 -6.46 -17.56 7.55
CA LEU A 151 -6.36 -19.00 7.83
C LEU A 151 -6.96 -19.36 9.20
N GLU A 152 -6.71 -18.55 10.23
CA GLU A 152 -7.32 -18.71 11.57
C GLU A 152 -8.84 -18.63 11.51
N ALA A 153 -9.37 -17.60 10.83
CA ALA A 153 -10.81 -17.44 10.64
C ALA A 153 -11.43 -18.60 9.84
N THR A 154 -10.68 -19.18 8.89
CA THR A 154 -11.12 -20.31 8.06
C THR A 154 -11.10 -21.63 8.82
N ALA A 155 -10.17 -21.80 9.77
CA ALA A 155 -10.10 -23.00 10.61
C ALA A 155 -11.32 -23.15 11.52
N GLY A 156 -11.82 -22.03 12.06
CA GLY A 156 -13.00 -22.01 12.93
C GLY A 156 -12.76 -22.58 14.34
N HIS A 157 -11.49 -22.76 14.72
CA HIS A 157 -11.04 -23.17 16.05
C HIS A 157 -9.69 -22.53 16.36
N ASP A 158 -9.23 -22.65 17.61
CA ASP A 158 -7.97 -22.06 18.06
C ASP A 158 -6.78 -22.72 17.35
N VAL A 159 -6.00 -21.92 16.63
CA VAL A 159 -4.85 -22.35 15.85
C VAL A 159 -3.73 -21.32 15.97
N VAL A 160 -2.51 -21.81 16.07
CA VAL A 160 -1.29 -21.01 16.04
C VAL A 160 -0.75 -21.03 14.61
N ILE A 161 -0.48 -19.86 14.05
CA ILE A 161 -0.04 -19.76 12.65
C ILE A 161 1.32 -19.06 12.58
N THR A 162 2.29 -19.84 12.17
CA THR A 162 3.66 -19.39 11.92
C THR A 162 3.94 -19.41 10.41
N ALA A 163 4.95 -18.67 9.96
CA ALA A 163 5.31 -18.68 8.55
C ALA A 163 6.82 -18.55 8.33
N GLU A 164 7.33 -19.33 7.38
CA GLU A 164 8.68 -19.21 6.87
C GLU A 164 8.65 -18.39 5.59
N VAL A 165 9.21 -17.19 5.65
CA VAL A 165 9.18 -16.24 4.54
C VAL A 165 10.59 -15.78 4.19
N TYR A 166 10.97 -16.04 2.95
CA TYR A 166 12.26 -15.66 2.40
C TYR A 166 12.08 -14.67 1.27
N VAL A 167 12.85 -13.58 1.29
CA VAL A 167 12.77 -12.50 0.30
C VAL A 167 14.15 -12.19 -0.26
N SER A 168 14.19 -12.10 -1.59
CA SER A 168 15.28 -11.49 -2.35
C SER A 168 14.84 -10.12 -2.85
N TRP A 169 15.77 -9.18 -2.93
CA TRP A 169 15.46 -7.80 -3.33
C TRP A 169 16.64 -7.11 -4.00
N ASN A 170 16.38 -6.35 -5.08
CA ASN A 170 17.37 -5.56 -5.82
C ASN A 170 18.69 -6.31 -6.10
N GLY A 171 18.59 -7.59 -6.53
CA GLY A 171 19.75 -8.44 -6.84
C GLY A 171 20.51 -9.00 -5.64
N ARG A 172 20.09 -8.71 -4.40
CA ARG A 172 20.65 -9.32 -3.18
C ARG A 172 20.07 -10.71 -2.96
N GLY A 173 20.87 -11.58 -2.34
CA GLY A 173 20.49 -12.95 -1.99
C GLY A 173 19.25 -13.03 -1.10
N SER A 174 18.62 -14.20 -1.10
CA SER A 174 17.43 -14.49 -0.30
C SER A 174 17.75 -14.46 1.19
N GLN A 175 16.94 -13.76 1.98
CA GLN A 175 17.07 -13.63 3.43
C GLN A 175 15.71 -13.83 4.11
N PRO A 176 15.66 -14.32 5.36
CA PRO A 176 14.41 -14.46 6.09
C PRO A 176 13.83 -13.08 6.41
N LEU A 177 12.56 -12.85 6.06
CA LEU A 177 11.87 -11.56 6.27
C LEU A 177 11.28 -11.43 7.68
N ILE A 178 10.80 -12.53 8.24
CA ILE A 178 10.07 -12.57 9.52
C ILE A 178 10.60 -13.70 10.40
N ASP A 179 10.38 -13.59 11.71
CA ASP A 179 10.70 -14.66 12.65
C ASP A 179 9.72 -15.84 12.46
N PRO A 180 10.22 -17.04 12.08
CA PRO A 180 9.36 -18.19 11.80
C PRO A 180 8.77 -18.82 13.06
N THR A 181 9.17 -18.39 14.26
CA THR A 181 8.67 -18.92 15.53
C THR A 181 7.53 -18.10 16.11
N VAL A 182 7.27 -16.92 15.56
CA VAL A 182 6.24 -16.00 16.04
C VAL A 182 4.88 -16.40 15.50
N ASP A 183 3.92 -16.54 16.42
CA ASP A 183 2.51 -16.65 16.06
C ASP A 183 1.98 -15.33 15.51
N LEU A 184 1.65 -15.31 14.22
CA LEU A 184 1.24 -14.12 13.48
C LEU A 184 -0.18 -13.67 13.82
N THR A 185 -1.04 -14.57 14.32
CA THR A 185 -2.44 -14.23 14.66
C THR A 185 -2.51 -13.47 15.98
N ALA A 186 -1.67 -13.85 16.94
CA ALA A 186 -1.51 -13.16 18.22
C ALA A 186 -0.89 -11.76 18.12
N GLN A 187 -0.19 -11.43 17.01
CA GLN A 187 0.39 -10.10 16.82
C GLN A 187 -0.68 -9.05 16.50
N PRO A 188 -0.61 -7.83 17.08
CA PRO A 188 -1.57 -6.78 16.79
C PRO A 188 -1.42 -6.26 15.35
N ILE A 189 -2.53 -5.93 14.71
CA ILE A 189 -2.52 -5.10 13.49
C ILE A 189 -2.29 -3.67 13.95
N SER A 190 -1.09 -3.15 13.70
CA SER A 190 -0.75 -1.78 14.05
C SER A 190 0.04 -1.09 12.95
N LEU A 191 0.01 0.24 13.02
CA LEU A 191 0.90 1.13 12.27
C LEU A 191 2.26 1.31 12.95
N ALA A 192 2.45 0.73 14.14
CA ALA A 192 3.69 0.80 14.90
C ALA A 192 4.68 -0.26 14.42
N HIS A 193 5.92 -0.16 14.91
CA HIS A 193 6.98 -1.10 14.57
C HIS A 193 6.62 -2.53 15.00
N ARG A 194 6.90 -3.49 14.13
CA ARG A 194 6.62 -4.91 14.31
C ARG A 194 7.92 -5.66 14.62
N PRO A 195 8.09 -6.13 15.86
CA PRO A 195 9.37 -6.70 16.29
C PRO A 195 9.69 -8.05 15.63
N TRP A 196 8.67 -8.72 15.07
CA TRP A 196 8.82 -9.98 14.36
C TRP A 196 9.32 -9.83 12.91
N ILE A 197 9.45 -8.60 12.40
CA ILE A 197 10.12 -8.35 11.12
C ILE A 197 11.62 -8.34 11.35
N LEU A 198 12.33 -9.26 10.70
CA LEU A 198 13.78 -9.36 10.80
C LEU A 198 14.45 -8.25 10.01
N GLN A 199 15.58 -7.76 10.51
CA GLN A 199 16.38 -6.77 9.79
C GLN A 199 17.11 -7.44 8.63
N ALA A 200 17.21 -6.74 7.49
CA ALA A 200 18.01 -7.21 6.37
C ALA A 200 19.45 -7.45 6.86
N GLY A 201 19.95 -8.66 6.68
CA GLY A 201 21.31 -9.02 7.07
C GLY A 201 22.30 -8.16 6.26
N ALA A 202 23.28 -7.57 6.94
CA ALA A 202 24.41 -6.94 6.28
C ALA A 202 25.15 -8.01 5.47
N GLN A 203 25.18 -7.86 4.15
CA GLN A 203 26.11 -8.56 3.26
C GLN A 203 27.19 -7.58 2.84
#